data_AF-A0A4W5PUW7-F1
#
_entry.id   AF-A0A4W5PUW7-F1
#
_cell.length_a   1.000
_cell.length_b   1.000
_cell.length_c   1.000
_cell.angle_alpha   90.00
_cell.angle_beta   90.00
_cell.angle_gamma   90.00
#
_symmetry.space_group_name_H-M   'P 1'
#
loop_
_entity.id
_entity.type
_entity.pdbx_description
1 polymer ?
#
loop_
_entity_poly.entity_id
_entity_poly.type
_entity_poly.pdbx_seq_one_letter_code
_entity_poly.pdbx_strand_id
1 'polypeptide(L)'
;MSSYLCLCPQRSADRVHDDTETVLSELQRSVERLQELVEGVMNQAGQEKVSEAQDMVDKLEAEISELKRRDKDMKEVFHCEDNIHFLETCESLCSPFECNDLPCVVANPEATFEPVREAILNLRERVEDMCNVELGKITKTGMSEWRTCILHTHTHTHTGHF
;
A
#
# COMPACT_ATOMS: atom_id res chain seq x y z
N MET A 1 -49.60 -35.19 -24.22
CA MET A 1 -49.76 -35.21 -22.74
C MET A 1 -48.51 -34.58 -22.15
N SER A 2 -48.73 -33.61 -21.25
CA SER A 2 -47.78 -32.69 -20.62
C SER A 2 -46.33 -33.15 -20.45
N SER A 3 -45.41 -32.48 -21.15
CA SER A 3 -43.99 -32.39 -20.75
C SER A 3 -43.78 -31.05 -20.05
N TYR A 4 -44.24 -30.95 -18.79
CA TYR A 4 -43.81 -29.88 -17.89
C TYR A 4 -42.80 -30.50 -16.93
N LEU A 5 -41.60 -30.82 -17.43
CA LEU A 5 -40.48 -31.14 -16.57
C LEU A 5 -40.01 -29.86 -15.87
N CYS A 6 -39.74 -30.00 -14.58
CA CYS A 6 -39.46 -28.96 -13.60
C CYS A 6 -38.24 -28.08 -13.96
N LEU A 7 -38.45 -26.97 -14.70
CA LEU A 7 -37.40 -26.00 -15.09
C LEU A 7 -37.09 -24.94 -14.01
N CYS A 8 -37.94 -24.80 -12.99
CA CYS A 8 -37.80 -23.77 -11.96
C CYS A 8 -36.61 -23.98 -10.99
N PRO A 9 -36.33 -25.21 -10.51
CA PRO A 9 -35.20 -25.46 -9.61
C PRO A 9 -33.85 -25.26 -10.31
N GLN A 10 -33.74 -25.67 -11.58
CA GLN A 10 -32.52 -25.53 -12.38
C GLN A 10 -32.17 -24.04 -12.57
N ARG A 11 -33.13 -23.23 -13.04
CA ARG A 11 -32.93 -21.78 -13.20
C ARG A 11 -32.61 -21.05 -11.90
N SER A 12 -33.14 -21.54 -10.78
CA SER A 12 -32.82 -20.98 -9.45
C SER A 12 -31.39 -21.32 -9.04
N ALA A 13 -30.92 -22.54 -9.32
CA ALA A 13 -29.55 -22.95 -9.03
C ALA A 13 -28.54 -22.21 -9.91
N ASP A 14 -28.83 -22.07 -11.21
CA ASP A 14 -27.98 -21.32 -12.16
C ASP A 14 -27.84 -19.86 -11.72
N ARG A 15 -28.93 -19.21 -11.28
CA ARG A 15 -28.86 -17.83 -10.79
C ARG A 15 -28.00 -17.68 -9.53
N VAL A 16 -28.12 -18.62 -8.58
CA VAL A 16 -27.28 -18.61 -7.37
C VAL A 16 -25.81 -18.84 -7.72
N HIS A 17 -25.52 -19.66 -8.73
CA HIS A 17 -24.16 -19.87 -9.23
C HIS A 17 -23.58 -18.57 -9.80
N ASP A 18 -24.30 -17.91 -10.72
CA ASP A 18 -23.86 -16.66 -11.36
C ASP A 18 -23.68 -15.52 -10.33
N ASP A 19 -24.60 -15.40 -9.37
CA ASP A 19 -24.50 -14.43 -8.28
C ASP A 19 -23.25 -14.71 -7.41
N THR A 20 -22.95 -15.99 -7.13
CA THR A 20 -21.77 -16.40 -6.36
C THR A 20 -20.48 -16.06 -7.11
N GLU A 21 -20.39 -16.39 -8.40
CA GLU A 21 -19.23 -16.10 -9.23
C GLU A 21 -18.96 -14.59 -9.29
N THR A 22 -20.03 -13.80 -9.42
CA THR A 22 -19.94 -12.33 -9.42
C THR A 22 -19.39 -11.80 -8.10
N VAL A 23 -19.94 -12.23 -6.97
CA VAL A 23 -19.51 -11.77 -5.64
C VAL A 23 -18.06 -12.19 -5.33
N LEU A 24 -17.68 -13.43 -5.65
CA LEU A 24 -16.30 -13.90 -5.44
C LEU A 24 -15.32 -13.11 -6.32
N SER A 25 -15.69 -12.80 -7.55
CA SER A 25 -14.87 -11.97 -8.45
C SER A 25 -14.70 -10.54 -7.93
N GLU A 26 -15.73 -9.97 -7.31
CA GLU A 26 -15.65 -8.64 -6.68
C GLU A 26 -14.75 -8.63 -5.44
N LEU A 27 -14.80 -9.70 -4.63
CA LEU A 27 -13.90 -9.87 -3.49
C LEU A 27 -12.45 -10.00 -3.93
N GLN A 28 -12.17 -10.77 -4.98
CA GLN A 28 -10.82 -10.86 -5.55
C GLN A 28 -10.31 -9.48 -6.00
N ARG A 29 -11.12 -8.73 -6.75
CA ARG A 29 -10.78 -7.36 -7.17
C ARG A 29 -10.53 -6.42 -5.98
N SER A 30 -11.22 -6.64 -4.87
CA SER A 30 -11.00 -5.85 -3.64
C SER A 30 -9.64 -6.14 -3.01
N VAL A 31 -9.18 -7.39 -3.05
CA VAL A 31 -7.84 -7.79 -2.59
C VAL A 31 -6.75 -7.22 -3.51
N GLU A 32 -6.96 -7.23 -4.82
CA GLU A 32 -6.04 -6.63 -5.80
C GLU A 32 -5.89 -5.11 -5.55
N ARG A 33 -7.00 -4.40 -5.36
CA ARG A 33 -6.96 -2.96 -4.98
C ARG A 33 -6.23 -2.71 -3.67
N LEU A 34 -6.38 -3.59 -2.69
CA LEU A 34 -5.66 -3.47 -1.42
C LEU A 34 -4.15 -3.61 -1.63
N GLN A 35 -3.72 -4.55 -2.48
CA GLN A 35 -2.32 -4.70 -2.84
C GLN A 35 -1.77 -3.42 -3.48
N GLU A 36 -2.48 -2.86 -4.47
CA GLU A 36 -2.09 -1.60 -5.12
C GLU A 36 -1.95 -0.45 -4.11
N LEU A 37 -2.87 -0.34 -3.15
CA LEU A 37 -2.82 0.67 -2.10
C LEU A 37 -1.59 0.50 -1.18
N VAL A 38 -1.29 -0.74 -0.76
CA VAL A 38 -0.12 -1.04 0.08
C VAL A 38 1.16 -0.69 -0.66
N GLU A 39 1.31 -1.10 -1.91
CA GLU A 39 2.46 -0.79 -2.75
C GLU A 39 2.61 0.73 -2.94
N GLY A 40 1.49 1.44 -3.20
CA GLY A 40 1.47 2.89 -3.33
C GLY A 40 1.97 3.60 -2.07
N VAL A 41 1.51 3.19 -0.89
CA VAL A 41 1.93 3.78 0.40
C VAL A 41 3.42 3.55 0.64
N MET A 42 3.92 2.33 0.40
CA MET A 42 5.34 2.01 0.60
C MET A 42 6.24 2.79 -0.35
N ASN A 43 5.84 2.89 -1.63
CA ASN A 43 6.57 3.65 -2.63
C ASN A 43 6.60 5.14 -2.30
N GLN A 44 5.46 5.74 -1.92
CA GLN A 44 5.39 7.14 -1.54
C GLN A 44 6.30 7.46 -0.36
N ALA A 45 6.24 6.65 0.71
CA ALA A 45 7.10 6.82 1.88
C ALA A 45 8.59 6.68 1.53
N GLY A 46 8.95 5.75 0.64
CA GLY A 46 10.31 5.60 0.14
C GLY A 46 10.79 6.80 -0.68
N GLN A 47 9.95 7.30 -1.60
CA GLN A 47 10.27 8.44 -2.46
C GLN A 47 10.45 9.74 -1.66
N GLU A 48 9.62 9.98 -0.64
CA GLU A 48 9.77 11.15 0.25
C GLU A 48 11.14 11.14 0.94
N LYS A 49 11.57 9.98 1.44
CA LYS A 49 12.89 9.84 2.09
C LYS A 49 14.05 10.00 1.12
N VAL A 50 13.91 9.50 -0.11
CA VAL A 50 14.91 9.69 -1.17
C VAL A 50 14.99 11.17 -1.58
N SER A 51 13.86 11.85 -1.73
CA SER A 51 13.82 13.28 -2.06
C SER A 51 14.47 14.12 -0.97
N GLU A 52 14.16 13.84 0.30
CA GLU A 52 14.78 14.51 1.46
C GLU A 52 16.31 14.33 1.47
N ALA A 53 16.78 13.12 1.17
CA ALA A 53 18.21 12.83 1.07
C ALA A 53 18.86 13.57 -0.12
N GLN A 54 18.18 13.63 -1.27
CA GLN A 54 18.70 14.31 -2.45
C GLN A 54 18.81 15.82 -2.23
N ASP A 55 17.78 16.46 -1.65
CA ASP A 55 17.81 17.89 -1.31
C ASP A 55 18.99 18.23 -0.37
N MET A 56 19.33 17.29 0.52
CA MET A 56 20.49 17.44 1.41
C MET A 56 21.82 17.31 0.67
N VAL A 57 21.93 16.35 -0.24
CA VAL A 57 23.11 16.18 -1.11
C VAL A 57 23.34 17.46 -1.92
N ASP A 58 22.31 18.00 -2.56
CA ASP A 58 22.41 19.20 -3.39
C ASP A 58 22.90 20.41 -2.58
N LYS A 59 22.42 20.56 -1.33
CA LYS A 59 22.89 21.61 -0.41
C LYS A 59 24.37 21.44 -0.06
N LEU A 60 24.80 20.23 0.25
CA LEU A 60 26.21 19.94 0.56
C LEU A 60 27.12 20.17 -0.64
N GLU A 61 26.69 19.81 -1.85
CA GLU A 61 27.46 20.05 -3.08
C GLU A 61 27.62 21.55 -3.38
N ALA A 62 26.57 22.33 -3.16
CA ALA A 62 26.61 23.79 -3.28
C ALA A 62 27.59 24.40 -2.25
N GLU A 63 27.53 23.95 -0.99
CA GLU A 63 28.43 24.41 0.06
C GLU A 63 29.89 24.07 -0.24
N ILE A 64 30.18 22.82 -0.64
CA ILE A 64 31.53 22.40 -1.05
C ILE A 64 32.05 23.28 -2.21
N SER A 65 31.19 23.59 -3.18
CA SER A 65 31.56 24.40 -4.33
C SER A 65 31.89 25.84 -3.93
N GLU A 66 31.09 26.42 -3.03
CA GLU A 66 31.32 27.77 -2.51
C GLU A 66 32.58 27.84 -1.64
N LEU A 67 32.82 26.83 -0.79
CA LEU A 67 34.04 26.73 0.00
C LEU A 67 35.28 26.62 -0.90
N LYS A 68 35.22 25.82 -1.98
CA LYS A 68 36.30 25.74 -2.98
C LYS A 68 36.53 27.08 -3.68
N ARG A 69 35.48 27.83 -3.99
CA ARG A 69 35.57 29.16 -4.59
C ARG A 69 36.26 30.14 -3.65
N ARG A 70 35.81 30.23 -2.39
CA ARG A 70 36.41 31.11 -1.37
C ARG A 70 37.86 30.74 -1.06
N ASP A 71 38.20 29.45 -1.00
CA ASP A 71 39.59 29.00 -0.82
C ASP A 71 40.49 29.45 -1.98
N LYS A 72 39.99 29.35 -3.22
CA LYS A 72 40.70 29.85 -4.40
C LYS A 72 40.87 31.38 -4.35
N ASP A 73 39.81 32.13 -4.09
CA ASP A 73 39.85 33.59 -4.02
C ASP A 73 40.82 34.06 -2.92
N MET A 74 40.79 33.39 -1.77
CA MET A 74 41.71 33.67 -0.66
C MET A 74 43.17 33.44 -1.07
N LYS A 75 43.47 32.34 -1.77
CA LYS A 75 44.82 32.09 -2.31
C LYS A 75 45.25 33.17 -3.31
N GLU A 76 44.37 33.65 -4.17
CA GLU A 76 44.69 34.71 -5.14
C GLU A 76 44.98 36.06 -4.44
N VAL A 77 44.16 36.44 -3.45
CA VAL A 77 44.35 37.68 -2.67
C VAL A 77 45.65 37.65 -1.88
N PHE A 78 46.03 36.51 -1.28
CA PHE A 78 47.30 36.36 -0.57
C PHE A 78 48.55 36.60 -1.44
N HIS A 79 48.46 36.41 -2.76
CA HIS A 79 49.56 36.63 -3.70
C HIS A 79 49.47 38.00 -4.41
N CYS A 80 48.50 38.84 -4.04
CA CYS A 80 48.33 40.17 -4.62
C CYS A 80 49.33 41.17 -4.03
N GLU A 81 50.08 41.88 -4.88
CA GLU A 81 51.01 42.94 -4.44
C GLU A 81 50.30 44.30 -4.19
N ASP A 82 49.04 44.44 -4.62
CA ASP A 82 48.24 45.65 -4.41
C ASP A 82 47.54 45.61 -3.04
N ASN A 83 48.05 46.43 -2.12
CA ASN A 83 47.56 46.50 -0.73
C ASN A 83 46.13 47.06 -0.60
N ILE A 84 45.65 47.87 -1.56
CA ILE A 84 44.27 48.39 -1.52
C ILE A 84 43.30 47.27 -1.92
N HIS A 85 43.58 46.60 -3.03
CA HIS A 85 42.79 45.45 -3.50
C HIS A 85 42.80 44.30 -2.48
N PHE A 86 43.93 44.06 -1.81
CA PHE A 86 44.04 43.11 -0.71
C PHE A 86 43.05 43.41 0.41
N LEU A 87 43.02 44.65 0.91
CA LEU A 87 42.16 45.06 2.02
C LEU A 87 40.66 44.93 1.67
N GLU A 88 40.25 45.41 0.49
CA GLU A 88 38.85 45.34 0.04
C GLU A 88 38.37 43.90 -0.12
N THR A 89 39.19 43.04 -0.73
CA THR A 89 38.79 41.66 -1.00
C THR A 89 38.81 40.81 0.28
N CYS A 90 39.80 41.03 1.15
CA CYS A 90 39.91 40.29 2.41
C CYS A 90 38.73 40.60 3.36
N GLU A 91 38.22 41.83 3.38
CA GLU A 91 37.02 42.19 4.15
C GLU A 91 35.78 41.41 3.67
N SER A 92 35.60 41.28 2.35
CA SER A 92 34.51 40.48 1.78
C SER A 92 34.64 38.97 2.06
N LEU A 93 35.86 38.44 2.09
CA LEU A 93 36.16 37.03 2.36
C LEU A 93 36.15 36.70 3.87
N CYS A 94 36.28 37.69 4.74
CA CYS A 94 36.13 37.53 6.18
C CYS A 94 34.67 37.61 6.63
N SER A 95 33.76 38.05 5.76
CA SER A 95 32.33 37.97 6.08
C SER A 95 31.95 36.50 6.31
N PRO A 96 31.19 36.18 7.37
CA PRO A 96 30.65 34.85 7.54
C PRO A 96 29.89 34.48 6.27
N PHE A 97 30.24 33.35 5.66
CA PHE A 97 29.30 32.71 4.74
C PHE A 97 28.22 32.08 5.61
N GLU A 98 26.95 32.23 5.22
CA GLU A 98 25.87 31.45 5.83
C GLU A 98 26.06 29.99 5.42
N CYS A 99 27.00 29.32 6.10
CA CYS A 99 26.97 27.88 6.27
C CYS A 99 25.65 27.64 6.99
N ASN A 100 24.61 27.32 6.22
CA ASN A 100 23.37 26.85 6.80
C ASN A 100 23.78 25.74 7.75
N ASP A 101 23.45 25.84 9.04
CA ASP A 101 23.63 24.77 10.01
C ASP A 101 22.82 23.56 9.53
N LEU A 102 23.39 22.80 8.59
CA LEU A 102 22.74 21.66 7.98
C LEU A 102 22.54 20.65 9.10
N PRO A 103 21.29 20.23 9.36
CA PRO A 103 21.04 19.27 10.42
C PRO A 103 21.87 18.02 10.13
N CYS A 104 22.55 17.51 11.17
CA CYS A 104 23.32 16.29 11.08
C CYS A 104 22.44 15.17 10.49
N VAL A 105 22.83 14.64 9.34
CA VAL A 105 22.11 13.55 8.68
C VAL A 105 22.37 12.28 9.46
N VAL A 106 21.45 11.97 10.38
CA VAL A 106 21.43 10.70 11.10
C VAL A 106 20.54 9.76 10.32
N ALA A 107 21.14 8.75 9.69
CA ALA A 107 20.37 7.62 9.18
C ALA A 107 19.58 7.02 10.34
N ASN A 108 18.26 6.88 10.20
CA ASN A 108 17.44 6.22 11.20
C ASN A 108 17.45 4.71 10.93
N PRO A 109 18.23 3.89 11.67
CA PRO A 109 18.27 2.44 11.46
C PRO A 109 16.94 1.75 11.85
N GLU A 110 16.06 2.42 12.58
CA GLU A 110 14.75 1.90 12.99
C GLU A 110 13.64 2.16 11.96
N ALA A 111 13.94 2.92 10.89
CA ALA A 111 13.00 3.14 9.81
C ALA A 111 12.72 1.83 9.06
N THR A 112 11.59 1.20 9.37
CA THR A 112 11.20 -0.11 8.83
C THR A 112 9.74 -0.11 8.40
N PHE A 113 9.40 -1.00 7.47
CA PHE A 113 8.00 -1.28 7.08
C PHE A 113 7.37 -2.40 7.92
N GLU A 114 7.98 -2.72 9.07
CA GLU A 114 7.48 -3.73 10.00
C GLU A 114 6.02 -3.52 10.43
N PRO A 115 5.59 -2.29 10.78
CA PRO A 115 4.20 -2.04 11.14
C PRO A 115 3.23 -2.33 9.98
N VAL A 116 3.64 -2.09 8.73
CA VAL A 116 2.83 -2.37 7.53
C VAL A 116 2.69 -3.88 7.36
N ARG A 117 3.77 -4.64 7.50
CA ARG A 117 3.70 -6.11 7.45
C ARG A 117 2.77 -6.65 8.53
N GLU A 118 2.92 -6.17 9.76
CA GLU A 118 2.09 -6.59 10.89
C GLU A 118 0.61 -6.29 10.64
N ALA A 119 0.28 -5.12 10.11
CA ALA A 119 -1.09 -4.78 9.73
C ALA A 119 -1.68 -5.73 8.67
N ILE A 120 -0.87 -6.14 7.68
CA ILE A 120 -1.28 -7.09 6.63
C ILE A 120 -1.51 -8.50 7.22
N LEU A 121 -0.65 -8.95 8.13
CA LEU A 121 -0.81 -10.24 8.81
C LEU A 121 -2.09 -10.28 9.65
N ASN A 122 -2.35 -9.22 10.42
CA ASN A 122 -3.58 -9.07 11.19
C ASN A 122 -4.83 -9.03 10.29
N LEU A 123 -4.74 -8.36 9.13
CA LEU A 123 -5.84 -8.36 8.17
C LEU A 123 -6.11 -9.77 7.62
N ARG A 124 -5.06 -10.51 7.26
CA ARG A 124 -5.17 -11.90 6.77
C ARG A 124 -5.91 -12.76 7.78
N GLU A 125 -5.52 -12.72 9.05
CA GLU A 125 -6.17 -13.48 10.13
C GLU A 125 -7.66 -13.14 10.25
N ARG A 126 -8.00 -11.85 10.27
CA ARG A 126 -9.40 -11.40 10.35
C ARG A 126 -10.25 -11.84 9.16
N VAL A 127 -9.68 -11.80 7.95
CA VAL A 127 -10.37 -12.26 6.74
C VAL A 127 -10.58 -13.78 6.80
N GLU A 128 -9.58 -14.54 7.24
CA GLU A 128 -9.66 -16.00 7.40
C GLU A 128 -10.74 -16.39 8.42
N ASP A 129 -10.77 -15.73 9.59
CA ASP A 129 -11.79 -15.95 10.62
C ASP A 129 -13.20 -15.66 10.11
N MET A 130 -13.39 -14.52 9.42
CA MET A 130 -14.67 -14.16 8.84
C MET A 130 -15.13 -15.18 7.80
N CYS A 131 -14.23 -15.59 6.90
CA CYS A 131 -14.51 -16.62 5.91
C CYS A 131 -14.93 -17.95 6.56
N ASN A 132 -14.23 -18.39 7.61
CA ASN A 132 -14.57 -19.61 8.34
C ASN A 132 -15.97 -19.55 8.97
N VAL A 133 -16.33 -18.41 9.55
CA VAL A 133 -17.67 -18.19 10.13
C VAL A 133 -18.75 -18.26 9.06
N GLU A 134 -18.59 -17.57 7.93
CA GLU A 134 -19.59 -17.53 6.86
C GLU A 134 -19.72 -18.88 6.14
N LEU A 135 -18.60 -19.57 5.86
CA LEU A 135 -18.61 -20.93 5.31
C LEU A 135 -19.38 -21.90 6.23
N GLY A 136 -19.22 -21.74 7.55
CA GLY A 136 -19.99 -22.50 8.54
C GLY A 136 -21.50 -22.24 8.48
N LYS A 137 -21.94 -21.05 8.09
CA LYS A 137 -23.37 -20.73 7.89
C LYS A 137 -23.89 -21.28 6.57
N ILE A 138 -23.15 -21.06 5.48
CA ILE A 138 -23.51 -21.53 4.13
C ILE A 138 -23.71 -23.05 4.12
N THR A 139 -22.78 -23.79 4.72
CA THR A 139 -22.86 -25.26 4.82
C THR A 139 -24.08 -25.72 5.63
N LYS A 140 -24.42 -25.05 6.74
CA LYS A 140 -25.61 -25.36 7.54
C LYS A 140 -26.91 -25.08 6.80
N THR A 141 -27.03 -23.93 6.14
CA THR A 141 -28.22 -23.52 5.38
C THR A 141 -28.49 -24.49 4.23
N GLY A 142 -27.45 -24.81 3.44
CA GLY A 142 -27.55 -25.80 2.36
C GLY A 142 -28.00 -27.18 2.86
N MET A 143 -27.49 -27.63 4.01
CA MET A 143 -27.92 -28.92 4.57
C MET A 143 -29.37 -28.93 5.08
N SER A 144 -29.91 -27.81 5.59
CA SER A 144 -31.31 -27.74 6.05
C SER A 144 -32.34 -27.62 4.93
N GLU A 145 -32.03 -26.91 3.84
CA GLU A 145 -32.96 -26.70 2.73
C GLU A 145 -33.12 -27.97 1.89
N TRP A 146 -32.03 -28.69 1.60
CA TRP A 146 -32.07 -29.96 0.88
C TRP A 146 -32.83 -31.05 1.65
N ARG A 147 -32.71 -31.09 2.98
CA ARG A 147 -33.48 -32.00 3.84
C ARG A 147 -34.98 -31.73 3.78
N THR A 148 -35.38 -30.45 3.77
CA THR A 148 -36.80 -30.05 3.70
C THR A 148 -37.44 -30.40 2.36
N CYS A 149 -36.71 -30.24 1.25
CA CYS A 149 -37.16 -30.63 -0.09
C CYS A 149 -37.34 -32.15 -0.23
N ILE A 150 -36.40 -32.96 0.27
CA ILE A 150 -36.50 -34.43 0.22
C ILE A 150 -37.69 -34.93 1.05
N LEU A 151 -37.94 -34.35 2.23
CA LEU A 151 -39.06 -34.73 3.09
C LEU A 151 -40.43 -34.43 2.44
N HIS A 152 -40.58 -33.30 1.73
CA HIS A 152 -41.83 -32.98 1.01
C HIS A 152 -42.07 -33.87 -0.21
N THR A 153 -41.01 -34.41 -0.84
CA THR A 153 -41.17 -35.36 -1.96
C THR A 153 -41.57 -36.77 -1.53
N HIS A 154 -41.33 -37.15 -0.27
CA HIS A 154 -41.69 -38.47 0.26
C HIS A 154 -43.08 -38.55 0.90
N THR A 155 -43.78 -37.43 1.13
CA THR A 155 -45.11 -37.42 1.76
C THR A 155 -46.29 -37.53 0.79
N HIS A 156 -46.04 -37.65 -0.52
CA HIS A 156 -47.07 -37.91 -1.54
C HIS A 156 -46.96 -39.32 -2.14
N THR A 157 -47.00 -40.36 -1.31
CA THR A 157 -47.36 -41.71 -1.77
C THR A 157 -48.29 -42.39 -0.77
N HIS A 158 -49.49 -42.72 -1.29
CA HIS A 158 -50.55 -43.54 -0.70
C HIS A 158 -51.52 -42.89 0.32
N THR A 159 -52.55 -42.24 -0.22
CA THR A 159 -53.94 -42.47 0.23
C THR A 159 -54.86 -42.49 -0.99
N GLY A 160 -55.22 -43.69 -1.43
CA GLY A 160 -56.18 -43.90 -2.51
C GLY A 160 -56.39 -45.38 -2.82
N HIS A 161 -57.65 -45.82 -2.64
CA HIS A 161 -58.26 -47.14 -2.89
C HIS A 161 -57.99 -48.22 -1.83
N PHE A 162 -58.99 -48.84 -1.17
CA PHE A 162 -60.41 -49.08 -1.47
C PHE A 162 -61.35 -48.63 -0.33
#